data_AF-A0A1G1MC49-F1
#
_entry.id   AF-A0A1G1MC49-F1
#
_cell.length_a   1.000
_cell.length_b   1.000
_cell.length_c   1.000
_cell.angle_alpha   90.00
_cell.angle_beta   90.00
_cell.angle_gamma   90.00
#
_symmetry.space_group_name_H-M   'P 1'
#
loop_
_entity.id
_entity.type
_entity.pdbx_description
1 polymer ?
#
loop_
_entity_poly.entity_id
_entity_poly.type
_entity_poly.pdbx_seq_one_letter_code
_entity_poly.pdbx_strand_id
1 'polypeptide(L)'
;MYPGQRFFGRGGGRGRRNWYYATGLTGWQRASMGMPAFDGAYPYAPEMTPKQEADILKNEADILKKQLEDIQSRIETLEKAQGTKSE
;
A
#
# COMPACT_ATOMS: atom_id res chain seq x y z
N MET A 1 -23.60 18.83 -36.41
CA MET A 1 -24.54 18.48 -35.32
C MET A 1 -24.56 16.97 -35.21
N TYR A 2 -23.76 16.39 -34.30
CA TYR A 2 -23.77 14.97 -33.97
C TYR A 2 -23.99 14.85 -32.46
N PRO A 3 -24.96 14.03 -32.01
CA PRO A 3 -25.36 14.01 -30.62
C PRO A 3 -24.32 13.30 -29.75
N GLY A 4 -23.79 14.07 -28.79
CA GLY A 4 -23.46 13.63 -27.44
C GLY A 4 -22.79 12.26 -27.28
N GLN A 5 -21.47 12.21 -27.49
CA GLN A 5 -20.62 11.19 -26.88
C GLN A 5 -20.60 11.46 -25.36
N ARG A 6 -21.57 10.89 -24.65
CA ARG A 6 -21.68 11.01 -23.19
C ARG A 6 -20.54 10.20 -22.56
N PHE A 7 -19.70 10.91 -21.83
CA PHE A 7 -18.69 10.39 -20.92
C PHE A 7 -19.27 9.29 -20.00
N PHE A 8 -19.01 8.02 -20.30
CA PHE A 8 -19.21 6.91 -19.37
C PHE A 8 -17.91 6.10 -19.30
N GLY A 9 -17.03 6.52 -18.39
CA GLY A 9 -15.75 5.84 -18.17
C GLY A 9 -14.89 6.37 -17.03
N ARG A 10 -15.27 7.48 -16.36
CA ARG A 10 -14.66 7.89 -15.09
C ARG A 10 -15.51 7.36 -13.94
N GLY A 11 -15.18 6.17 -13.48
CA GLY A 11 -15.83 5.51 -12.35
C GLY A 11 -14.88 4.62 -11.55
N GLY A 12 -13.59 4.96 -11.50
CA GLY A 12 -12.68 4.43 -10.48
C GLY A 12 -13.11 5.00 -9.13
N GLY A 13 -13.95 4.27 -8.40
CA GLY A 13 -14.32 4.59 -7.03
C GLY A 13 -15.80 4.40 -6.73
N ARG A 14 -16.09 3.40 -5.87
CA ARG A 14 -17.39 3.12 -5.20
C ARG A 14 -18.51 2.45 -6.03
N GLY A 15 -18.35 1.16 -6.36
CA GLY A 15 -19.45 0.30 -6.83
C GLY A 15 -19.58 -1.07 -6.11
N ARG A 16 -18.86 -1.25 -5.00
CA ARG A 16 -18.59 -2.54 -4.32
C ARG A 16 -19.65 -2.96 -3.30
N ARG A 17 -20.95 -2.83 -3.60
CA ARG A 17 -22.01 -3.26 -2.66
C ARG A 17 -23.31 -3.76 -3.30
N ASN A 18 -23.57 -3.40 -4.57
CA ASN A 18 -24.83 -3.72 -5.25
C ASN A 18 -24.69 -4.78 -6.36
N TRP A 19 -23.64 -5.60 -6.32
CA TRP A 19 -23.46 -6.64 -7.35
C TRP A 19 -24.62 -7.63 -7.39
N TYR A 20 -25.28 -7.90 -6.25
CA TYR A 20 -26.51 -8.69 -6.22
C TYR A 20 -27.63 -8.04 -7.05
N TYR A 21 -27.86 -6.73 -6.89
CA TYR A 21 -28.87 -6.00 -7.68
C TYR A 21 -28.50 -5.84 -9.16
N ALA A 22 -27.21 -5.84 -9.49
CA ALA A 22 -26.75 -5.72 -10.87
C ALA A 22 -26.73 -7.05 -11.63
N THR A 23 -26.45 -8.17 -10.95
CA THR A 23 -26.22 -9.48 -11.58
C THR A 23 -27.24 -10.54 -11.18
N GLY A 24 -28.04 -10.31 -10.14
CA GLY A 24 -28.94 -11.30 -9.53
C GLY A 24 -28.23 -12.41 -8.74
N LEU A 25 -26.89 -12.40 -8.70
CA LEU A 25 -26.09 -13.46 -8.12
C LEU A 25 -25.52 -13.07 -6.75
N THR A 26 -25.45 -14.02 -5.83
CA THR A 26 -24.72 -13.85 -4.57
C THR A 26 -23.20 -13.95 -4.79
N GLY A 27 -22.41 -13.50 -3.82
CA GLY A 27 -20.94 -13.59 -3.88
C GLY A 27 -20.45 -15.02 -4.10
N TRP A 28 -21.01 -16.00 -3.39
CA TRP A 28 -20.64 -17.41 -3.51
C TRP A 28 -21.00 -18.01 -4.87
N GLN A 29 -22.15 -17.65 -5.44
CA GLN A 29 -22.53 -18.11 -6.79
C GLN A 29 -21.55 -17.56 -7.84
N ARG A 30 -21.17 -16.29 -7.75
CA ARG A 30 -20.13 -15.73 -8.62
C ARG A 30 -18.78 -16.42 -8.42
N ALA A 31 -18.40 -16.72 -7.18
CA ALA A 31 -17.19 -17.47 -6.85
C ALA A 31 -17.16 -18.84 -7.55
N SER A 32 -18.29 -19.55 -7.55
CA SER A 32 -18.41 -20.85 -8.22
C SER A 32 -18.29 -20.77 -9.75
N MET A 33 -18.56 -19.60 -10.34
CA MET A 33 -18.42 -19.33 -11.77
C MET A 33 -17.04 -18.73 -12.13
N GLY A 34 -16.07 -18.76 -11.21
CA GLY A 34 -14.73 -18.22 -11.42
C GLY A 34 -14.66 -16.69 -11.37
N MET A 35 -15.76 -16.01 -11.05
CA MET A 35 -15.80 -14.57 -10.84
C MET A 35 -15.48 -14.26 -9.36
N PRO A 36 -14.74 -13.18 -9.07
CA PRO A 36 -14.38 -12.85 -7.69
C PRO A 36 -15.63 -12.71 -6.81
N ALA A 37 -15.68 -13.50 -5.73
CA ALA A 37 -16.76 -13.45 -4.74
C ALA A 37 -16.87 -12.05 -4.12
N PHE A 38 -15.70 -11.44 -3.92
CA PHE A 38 -15.47 -10.10 -3.43
C PHE A 38 -14.35 -9.45 -4.27
N ASP A 39 -14.47 -8.14 -4.50
CA ASP A 39 -13.47 -7.34 -5.20
C ASP A 39 -12.22 -7.24 -4.30
N GLY A 40 -11.17 -8.00 -4.62
CA GLY A 40 -9.99 -8.18 -3.76
C GLY A 40 -9.53 -9.63 -3.59
N ALA A 41 -10.09 -10.58 -4.34
CA ALA A 41 -9.44 -11.87 -4.56
C ALA A 41 -8.10 -11.61 -5.26
N TYR A 42 -7.06 -11.32 -4.47
CA TYR A 42 -5.71 -11.17 -4.97
C TYR A 42 -5.29 -12.53 -5.52
N PRO A 43 -4.88 -12.62 -6.81
CA PRO A 43 -4.26 -13.82 -7.30
C PRO A 43 -3.06 -14.13 -6.40
N TYR A 44 -2.91 -15.41 -6.08
CA TYR A 44 -1.83 -15.99 -5.27
C TYR A 44 -0.52 -15.21 -5.46
N ALA A 45 -0.10 -14.47 -4.43
CA ALA A 45 1.17 -13.77 -4.48
C ALA A 45 2.29 -14.84 -4.52
N PRO A 46 3.29 -14.70 -5.41
CA PRO A 46 4.39 -15.65 -5.45
C PRO A 46 5.09 -15.69 -4.09
N GLU A 47 5.38 -16.88 -3.59
CA GLU A 47 6.09 -17.06 -2.33
C GLU A 47 7.48 -16.42 -2.42
N MET A 48 7.80 -15.55 -1.45
CA MET A 48 9.09 -14.88 -1.38
C MET A 48 10.17 -15.90 -1.00
N THR A 49 11.27 -15.93 -1.75
CA THR A 49 12.37 -16.85 -1.45
C THR A 49 13.17 -16.37 -0.23
N PRO A 50 13.76 -17.27 0.58
CA PRO A 50 14.57 -16.88 1.76
C PRO A 50 15.72 -15.93 1.44
N LYS A 51 16.31 -16.04 0.24
CA LYS A 51 17.38 -15.14 -0.22
C LYS A 51 16.87 -13.73 -0.46
N GLN A 52 15.70 -13.59 -1.11
CA GLN A 52 15.07 -12.29 -1.33
C GLN A 52 14.69 -11.63 0.00
N GLU A 53 14.14 -12.39 0.93
CA GLU A 53 13.84 -11.89 2.28
C GLU A 53 15.10 -11.37 2.98
N ALA A 54 16.19 -12.14 2.97
CA ALA A 54 17.45 -11.73 3.58
C ALA A 54 18.03 -10.44 2.96
N ASP A 55 17.93 -10.27 1.65
CA ASP A 55 18.40 -9.06 0.97
C ASP A 55 17.52 -7.85 1.29
N ILE A 56 16.20 -8.03 1.42
CA ILE A 56 15.28 -6.97 1.88
C ILE A 56 15.63 -6.55 3.32
N LEU A 57 15.81 -7.52 4.22
CA LEU A 57 16.13 -7.24 5.63
C LEU A 57 17.48 -6.55 5.79
N LYS A 58 18.48 -6.86 4.96
CA LYS A 58 19.76 -6.12 4.94
C LYS A 58 19.57 -4.66 4.57
N ASN A 59 18.81 -4.40 3.51
CA ASN A 59 18.54 -3.03 3.07
C ASN A 59 17.79 -2.25 4.16
N GLU A 60 16.82 -2.88 4.84
CA GLU A 60 16.10 -2.28 5.96
C GLU A 60 17.05 -1.95 7.12
N ALA A 61 17.93 -2.88 7.49
CA ALA A 61 18.93 -2.65 8.53
C ALA A 61 19.86 -1.48 8.22
N ASP A 62 20.29 -1.33 6.96
CA ASP A 62 21.18 -0.24 6.55
C ASP A 62 20.47 1.13 6.55
N ILE A 63 19.17 1.17 6.22
CA ILE A 63 18.37 2.39 6.36
C ILE A 63 18.25 2.77 7.84
N LEU A 64 17.95 1.81 8.71
CA LEU A 64 17.80 2.06 10.14
C LEU A 64 19.10 2.54 10.79
N LYS A 65 20.26 2.03 10.36
CA LYS A 65 21.57 2.52 10.82
C LYS A 65 21.77 4.00 10.48
N LYS A 66 21.49 4.40 9.24
CA LYS A 66 21.61 5.81 8.83
C LYS A 66 20.69 6.71 9.64
N GLN A 67 19.45 6.27 9.90
CA GLN A 67 18.52 7.01 10.75
C GLN A 67 19.05 7.17 12.19
N LEU A 68 19.69 6.14 12.74
CA LEU A 68 20.31 6.22 14.07
C LEU A 68 21.48 7.20 14.08
N GLU A 69 22.34 7.20 13.07
CA GLU A 69 23.45 8.15 12.92
C GLU A 69 22.94 9.59 12.85
N ASP A 70 21.89 9.85 12.06
CA ASP A 70 21.26 11.16 11.96
C ASP A 70 20.71 11.63 13.32
N ILE A 71 20.04 10.74 14.07
CA ILE A 71 19.52 11.05 15.40
C ILE A 71 20.65 11.38 16.37
N GLN A 72 21.73 10.59 16.37
CA GLN A 72 22.90 10.85 17.23
C GLN A 72 23.52 12.20 16.92
N SER A 73 23.71 12.53 15.63
CA SER A 73 24.23 13.84 15.22
C SER A 73 23.35 14.98 15.74
N ARG A 74 22.01 14.80 15.71
CA ARG A 74 21.07 15.80 16.20
C ARG A 74 21.17 15.97 17.71
N ILE A 75 21.30 14.89 18.47
CA ILE A 75 21.50 14.94 19.92
C ILE A 75 22.77 15.73 20.25
N GLU A 76 23.90 15.40 19.62
CA GLU A 76 25.16 16.11 19.87
C GLU A 76 25.06 17.61 19.58
N THR A 77 24.39 18.00 18.48
CA THR A 77 24.19 19.42 18.17
C THR A 77 23.35 20.14 19.22
N LEU A 78 22.33 19.47 19.78
CA LEU A 78 21.47 20.03 20.81
C LEU A 78 22.20 20.14 22.15
N GLU A 79 22.99 19.15 22.53
CA GLU A 79 23.82 19.17 23.74
C GLU A 79 24.83 20.32 23.71
N LYS A 80 25.54 20.48 22.59
CA LYS A 80 26.48 21.60 22.39
C LYS A 80 25.77 22.96 22.49
N ALA A 81 24.60 23.08 21.86
CA ALA A 81 23.81 24.32 21.91
C ALA A 81 23.27 24.65 23.32
N GLN A 82 23.01 23.64 24.17
CA GLN A 82 22.63 23.88 25.56
C GLN A 82 23.82 24.32 26.41
N GLY A 83 25.00 23.73 26.24
CA GLY A 83 26.22 24.13 26.95
C GLY A 83 26.60 25.60 26.71
N THR A 84 26.41 26.10 25.49
CA THR A 84 26.70 27.51 25.13
C THR A 84 25.67 28.53 25.64
N LYS A 85 24.51 28.10 26.15
CA LYS A 85 23.49 29.01 26.73
C LYS A 85 23.66 29.21 28.24
N SER A 86 24.54 28.43 28.87
CA SER A 86 24.82 28.45 30.31
C SER A 86 26.10 29.19 30.69
N GLU A 87 26.81 29.79 29.72
CA GLU A 87 27.87 30.79 29.92
C GLU A 87 27.37 32.18 29.47
#